data_AF-A0A8H6PXN6-F1
#
_entry.id   AF-A0A8H6PXN6-F1
#
_cell.length_a   1.000
_cell.length_b   1.000
_cell.length_c   1.000
_cell.angle_alpha   90.00
_cell.angle_beta   90.00
_cell.angle_gamma   90.00
#
_symmetry.space_group_name_H-M   'P 1'
#
loop_
_entity.id
_entity.type
_entity.pdbx_description
1 polymer ?
#
loop_
_entity_poly.entity_id
_entity_poly.type
_entity_poly.pdbx_seq_one_letter_code
_entity_poly.pdbx_strand_id
1 'polypeptide(L)'
;MHLLPLVLLPLTAQAINIVSSNDDGWAEINIRQFYKTLTAAGHSVVVSAPAENQSGTGSSDETPTTLTEPCEFNSCPSGSPAVGYNASDPRLNYVNSYPVTSMKYGISTAAPPFFNGAPPALAVSGPNVGANLGLAVYFSGTVGAAHYAAEAGIPAIAFSGSSGSPTAWNAPVPASSQVYAQLATKITNQIVASGTPYLPDQVWLNVNFPEVSDECASADDFKFVLSRIFSGIFSDDDVETCGSKRLPTETTVVDTDGCYVSISVGWSDKTDAAADVQAIVLDKLSDLLKVRSTPHPRVCQPWRARPVINRLRQLGAAARRSTAKEQSVRPRRSGLQSRLLLTLPSGKTLSPSFETPNGVAGYFGLPDSVAMWDLINHDAATKEIITAYIDHRKNNCHGDKSNKAVRNNVVSWSHDPNALPAMRQAGGLRDSYYKTLPTLHHTITENLHTL
;
A
#
# COMPACT_ATOMS: atom_id res chain seq x y z
N MET A 1 -39.11 48.37 -8.27
CA MET A 1 -38.46 47.05 -8.25
C MET A 1 -36.97 47.26 -8.48
N HIS A 2 -36.16 47.22 -7.42
CA HIS A 2 -34.71 47.30 -7.54
C HIS A 2 -34.16 45.88 -7.74
N LEU A 3 -33.62 45.63 -8.93
CA LEU A 3 -32.85 44.43 -9.24
C LEU A 3 -31.48 44.55 -8.55
N LEU A 4 -31.24 43.76 -7.51
CA LEU A 4 -29.88 43.53 -7.01
C LEU A 4 -29.11 42.71 -8.05
N PRO A 5 -27.90 43.12 -8.46
CA PRO A 5 -27.05 42.28 -9.28
C PRO A 5 -26.53 41.11 -8.43
N LEU A 6 -26.87 39.90 -8.83
CA LEU A 6 -26.30 38.67 -8.28
C LEU A 6 -24.83 38.60 -8.72
N VAL A 7 -23.92 39.03 -7.84
CA VAL A 7 -22.48 38.85 -8.05
C VAL A 7 -22.18 37.36 -7.82
N LEU A 8 -22.04 36.61 -8.92
CA LEU A 8 -21.39 35.30 -8.87
C LEU A 8 -19.90 35.53 -8.59
N LEU A 9 -19.49 35.39 -7.34
CA LEU A 9 -18.08 35.17 -7.02
C LEU A 9 -17.69 33.81 -7.63
N PRO A 10 -16.74 33.74 -8.57
CA PRO A 10 -16.24 32.46 -9.02
C PRO A 10 -15.66 31.73 -7.81
N LEU A 11 -16.11 30.49 -7.55
CA LEU A 11 -15.37 29.58 -6.68
C LEU A 11 -13.99 29.42 -7.32
N THR A 12 -13.00 30.15 -6.82
CA THR A 12 -11.61 29.91 -7.19
C THR A 12 -11.26 28.54 -6.63
N ALA A 13 -11.22 27.51 -7.47
CA ALA A 13 -10.53 26.29 -7.12
C ALA A 13 -9.10 26.70 -6.72
N GLN A 14 -8.72 26.46 -5.46
CA GLN A 14 -7.40 26.82 -4.98
C GLN A 14 -6.38 25.87 -5.63
N ALA A 15 -5.76 26.33 -6.72
CA ALA A 15 -4.59 25.68 -7.29
C ALA A 15 -3.47 25.64 -6.24
N ILE A 16 -2.86 24.46 -6.06
CA ILE A 16 -1.77 24.25 -5.10
C ILE A 16 -0.62 23.50 -5.76
N ASN A 17 0.56 23.58 -5.13
CA ASN A 17 1.75 22.85 -5.53
C ASN A 17 1.72 21.45 -4.94
N ILE A 18 1.76 20.41 -5.78
CA ILE A 18 1.66 19.01 -5.38
C ILE A 18 2.89 18.24 -5.89
N VAL A 19 3.60 17.57 -4.99
CA VAL A 19 4.58 16.54 -5.36
C VAL A 19 3.89 15.18 -5.39
N SER A 20 4.12 14.41 -6.44
CA SER A 20 3.49 13.10 -6.68
C SER A 20 4.55 12.02 -6.85
N SER A 21 4.35 10.85 -6.22
CA SER A 21 5.22 9.67 -6.33
C SER A 21 4.37 8.40 -6.42
N ASN A 22 5.01 7.24 -6.49
CA ASN A 22 4.42 5.90 -6.31
C ASN A 22 5.55 4.88 -6.03
N ASP A 23 5.21 3.60 -5.93
CA ASP A 23 6.16 2.49 -5.97
C ASP A 23 6.03 1.58 -7.18
N ASP A 24 5.03 1.76 -8.05
CA ASP A 24 4.95 1.01 -9.31
C ASP A 24 5.98 1.46 -10.35
N GLY A 25 6.44 2.71 -10.26
CA GLY A 25 7.40 3.31 -11.19
C GLY A 25 6.81 4.49 -11.96
N TRP A 26 7.68 5.40 -12.40
CA TRP A 26 7.30 6.62 -13.10
C TRP A 26 6.58 6.32 -14.42
N ALA A 27 6.86 5.18 -15.04
CA ALA A 27 6.36 4.79 -16.36
C ALA A 27 5.04 4.02 -16.31
N GLU A 28 4.47 3.82 -15.12
CA GLU A 28 3.18 3.17 -14.93
C GLU A 28 2.00 4.14 -15.24
N ILE A 29 0.88 3.62 -15.74
CA ILE A 29 -0.22 4.43 -16.27
C ILE A 29 -1.08 5.12 -15.19
N ASN A 30 -1.28 4.55 -14.01
CA ASN A 30 -2.07 5.15 -12.92
C ASN A 30 -1.46 6.48 -12.46
N ILE A 31 -0.15 6.54 -12.19
CA ILE A 31 0.49 7.80 -11.80
C ILE A 31 0.41 8.86 -12.92
N ARG A 32 0.43 8.42 -14.18
CA ARG A 32 0.27 9.30 -15.35
C ARG A 32 -1.15 9.83 -15.49
N GLN A 33 -2.15 9.00 -15.25
CA GLN A 33 -3.55 9.45 -15.23
C GLN A 33 -3.79 10.39 -14.06
N PHE A 34 -3.25 10.09 -12.89
CA PHE A 34 -3.40 10.93 -11.72
C PHE A 34 -2.73 12.30 -11.89
N TYR A 35 -1.52 12.34 -12.46
CA TYR A 35 -0.87 13.59 -12.88
C TYR A 35 -1.76 14.41 -13.81
N LYS A 36 -2.35 13.78 -14.83
CA LYS A 36 -3.24 14.45 -15.79
C LYS A 36 -4.50 14.99 -15.11
N THR A 37 -5.15 14.20 -14.25
CA THR A 37 -6.40 14.63 -13.60
C THR A 37 -6.18 15.73 -12.56
N LEU A 38 -5.11 15.67 -11.77
CA LEU A 38 -4.74 16.76 -10.85
C LEU A 38 -4.38 18.05 -11.58
N THR A 39 -3.60 17.95 -12.67
CA THR A 39 -3.24 19.11 -13.49
C THR A 39 -4.47 19.72 -14.16
N ALA A 40 -5.38 18.88 -14.69
CA ALA A 40 -6.65 19.32 -15.25
C ALA A 40 -7.58 19.96 -14.21
N ALA A 41 -7.47 19.57 -12.93
CA ALA A 41 -8.16 20.21 -11.82
C ALA A 41 -7.54 21.57 -11.42
N GLY A 42 -6.43 21.99 -12.05
CA GLY A 42 -5.79 23.29 -11.88
C GLY A 42 -4.58 23.29 -10.94
N HIS A 43 -4.17 22.15 -10.38
CA HIS A 43 -3.00 22.08 -9.51
C HIS A 43 -1.68 22.14 -10.30
N SER A 44 -0.62 22.66 -9.67
CA SER A 44 0.74 22.58 -10.20
C SER A 44 1.37 21.30 -9.68
N VAL A 45 1.50 20.29 -10.53
CA VAL A 45 1.95 18.95 -10.13
C VAL A 45 3.36 18.66 -10.66
N VAL A 46 4.17 17.98 -9.86
CA VAL A 46 5.46 17.41 -10.27
C VAL A 46 5.51 15.96 -9.83
N VAL A 47 5.74 15.04 -10.77
CA VAL A 47 5.97 13.63 -10.50
C VAL A 47 7.46 13.39 -10.29
N SER A 48 7.78 12.66 -9.24
CA SER A 48 9.10 12.12 -8.94
C SER A 48 8.92 10.71 -8.37
N ALA A 49 9.18 9.71 -9.21
CA ALA A 49 8.88 8.31 -8.91
C ALA A 49 10.04 7.40 -9.31
N PRO A 50 10.10 6.14 -8.82
CA PRO A 50 11.13 5.19 -9.19
C PRO A 50 11.25 4.96 -10.70
N ALA A 51 12.47 4.68 -11.18
CA ALA A 51 12.72 4.29 -12.57
C ALA A 51 12.16 2.90 -12.91
N GLU A 52 12.05 2.03 -11.90
CA GLU A 52 11.55 0.67 -11.96
C GLU A 52 10.46 0.43 -10.92
N ASN A 53 9.74 -0.69 -11.01
CA ASN A 53 8.82 -1.11 -9.97
C ASN A 53 9.58 -1.44 -8.67
N GLN A 54 9.12 -0.87 -7.56
CA GLN A 54 9.66 -1.00 -6.21
C GLN A 54 8.58 -1.39 -5.19
N SER A 55 7.55 -2.13 -5.60
CA SER A 55 6.55 -2.67 -4.69
C SER A 55 7.20 -3.56 -3.61
N GLY A 56 6.75 -3.42 -2.36
CA GLY A 56 7.26 -4.21 -1.24
C GLY A 56 8.52 -3.68 -0.57
N THR A 57 8.99 -2.48 -0.95
CA THR A 57 10.21 -1.87 -0.40
C THR A 57 10.00 -1.03 0.85
N GLY A 58 8.76 -0.86 1.32
CA GLY A 58 8.44 -0.15 2.55
C GLY A 58 9.01 1.27 2.57
N SER A 59 9.81 1.59 3.58
CA SER A 59 10.47 2.90 3.73
C SER A 59 11.94 2.92 3.31
N SER A 60 12.39 1.98 2.48
CA SER A 60 13.79 1.97 2.01
C SER A 60 14.19 3.29 1.34
N ASP A 61 15.39 3.78 1.64
CA ASP A 61 16.03 4.96 1.06
C ASP A 61 17.46 4.57 0.66
N GLU A 62 17.88 4.97 -0.54
CA GLU A 62 19.24 4.73 -1.03
C GLU A 62 19.63 5.82 -2.02
N THR A 63 20.93 6.15 -2.07
CA THR A 63 21.44 7.13 -3.04
C THR A 63 21.18 6.64 -4.48
N PRO A 64 20.52 7.43 -5.34
CA PRO A 64 20.28 7.02 -6.72
C PRO A 64 21.59 6.76 -7.46
N THR A 65 21.61 5.70 -8.27
CA THR A 65 22.77 5.32 -9.09
C THR A 65 22.41 5.32 -10.57
N THR A 66 23.40 5.45 -11.45
CA THR A 66 23.19 5.34 -12.90
C THR A 66 22.52 4.02 -13.25
N LEU A 67 21.55 4.06 -14.18
CA LEU A 67 20.82 2.88 -14.62
C LEU A 67 21.74 1.89 -15.31
N THR A 68 21.80 0.67 -14.79
CA THR A 68 22.49 -0.46 -15.44
C THR A 68 21.57 -1.22 -16.39
N GLU A 69 20.27 -1.15 -16.17
CA GLU A 69 19.22 -1.72 -17.02
C GLU A 69 18.26 -0.63 -17.50
N PRO A 70 17.48 -0.86 -18.58
CA PRO A 70 16.45 0.09 -19.00
C PRO A 70 15.42 0.32 -17.88
N CYS A 71 14.87 1.55 -17.79
CA CYS A 71 13.71 1.81 -16.94
C CYS A 71 12.54 0.88 -17.29
N GLU A 72 11.59 0.73 -16.36
CA GLU A 72 10.36 -0.01 -16.59
C GLU A 72 9.66 0.44 -17.90
N PHE A 73 9.11 -0.54 -18.62
CA PHE A 73 8.49 -0.38 -19.94
C PHE A 73 9.42 0.21 -21.01
N ASN A 74 10.74 0.07 -20.85
CA ASN A 74 11.76 0.68 -21.71
C ASN A 74 11.59 2.21 -21.83
N SER A 75 11.09 2.85 -20.77
CA SER A 75 10.81 4.29 -20.74
C SER A 75 12.08 5.16 -20.77
N CYS A 76 13.22 4.57 -20.45
CA CYS A 76 14.55 5.14 -20.63
C CYS A 76 15.56 3.99 -20.94
N PRO A 77 16.64 4.24 -21.69
CA PRO A 77 17.65 3.22 -21.98
C PRO A 77 18.57 2.93 -20.80
N SER A 78 19.20 1.75 -20.80
CA SER A 78 20.35 1.46 -19.94
C SER A 78 21.46 2.50 -20.14
N GLY A 79 22.19 2.83 -19.06
CA GLY A 79 23.19 3.89 -19.03
C GLY A 79 22.60 5.30 -18.82
N SER A 80 21.28 5.42 -18.68
CA SER A 80 20.65 6.71 -18.32
C SER A 80 21.11 7.19 -16.94
N PRO A 81 21.16 8.51 -16.70
CA PRO A 81 21.58 9.07 -15.42
C PRO A 81 20.75 8.56 -14.23
N ALA A 82 21.28 8.72 -13.01
CA ALA A 82 20.60 8.27 -11.79
C ALA A 82 19.23 8.91 -11.54
N VAL A 83 19.03 10.13 -12.07
CA VAL A 83 17.77 10.86 -12.07
C VAL A 83 17.58 11.49 -13.44
N GLY A 84 16.35 11.61 -13.91
CA GLY A 84 16.04 12.25 -15.18
C GLY A 84 14.56 12.55 -15.33
N TYR A 85 14.16 13.01 -16.51
CA TYR A 85 12.80 13.46 -16.76
C TYR A 85 12.35 13.19 -18.20
N ASN A 86 11.04 13.26 -18.42
CA ASN A 86 10.47 13.17 -19.77
C ASN A 86 10.82 14.43 -20.59
N ALA A 87 11.47 14.26 -21.74
CA ALA A 87 11.91 15.38 -22.57
C ALA A 87 10.77 16.31 -23.03
N SER A 88 9.56 15.77 -23.24
CA SER A 88 8.38 16.54 -23.65
C SER A 88 7.62 17.14 -22.47
N ASP A 89 7.83 16.63 -21.26
CA ASP A 89 7.22 17.15 -20.03
C ASP A 89 8.18 16.99 -18.83
N PRO A 90 9.00 18.02 -18.55
CA PRO A 90 9.98 17.99 -17.46
C PRO A 90 9.39 17.85 -16.04
N ARG A 91 8.06 17.92 -15.88
CA ARG A 91 7.40 17.65 -14.59
C ARG A 91 7.30 16.16 -14.28
N LEU A 92 7.61 15.29 -15.24
CA LEU A 92 7.57 13.85 -15.08
C LEU A 92 8.99 13.29 -14.89
N ASN A 93 9.41 13.12 -13.64
CA ASN A 93 10.76 12.74 -13.26
C ASN A 93 10.83 11.27 -12.83
N TYR A 94 11.94 10.62 -13.17
CA TYR A 94 12.32 9.32 -12.63
C TYR A 94 13.52 9.44 -11.70
N VAL A 95 13.61 8.53 -10.74
CA VAL A 95 14.73 8.36 -9.81
C VAL A 95 15.09 6.88 -9.77
N ASN A 96 16.32 6.51 -10.09
CA ASN A 96 16.77 5.12 -10.03
C ASN A 96 17.12 4.71 -8.58
N SER A 97 16.08 4.61 -7.75
CA SER A 97 16.12 4.23 -6.34
C SER A 97 14.67 3.98 -5.84
N TYR A 98 14.50 3.89 -4.53
CA TYR A 98 13.25 3.59 -3.85
C TYR A 98 12.21 4.73 -3.86
N PRO A 99 10.94 4.44 -3.51
CA PRO A 99 9.85 5.41 -3.45
C PRO A 99 10.09 6.56 -2.46
N VAL A 100 10.67 6.27 -1.29
CA VAL A 100 11.05 7.30 -0.30
C VAL A 100 12.13 8.22 -0.87
N THR A 101 13.17 7.65 -1.48
CA THR A 101 14.20 8.43 -2.19
C THR A 101 13.58 9.33 -3.26
N SER A 102 12.61 8.78 -4.02
CA SER A 102 11.92 9.49 -5.09
C SER A 102 11.08 10.65 -4.56
N MET A 103 10.36 10.45 -3.44
CA MET A 103 9.61 11.52 -2.77
C MET A 103 10.55 12.61 -2.25
N LYS A 104 11.65 12.22 -1.58
CA LYS A 104 12.69 13.13 -1.08
C LYS A 104 13.33 13.97 -2.18
N TYR A 105 13.67 13.35 -3.31
CA TYR A 105 14.17 14.05 -4.50
C TYR A 105 13.11 14.99 -5.08
N GLY A 106 11.84 14.54 -5.12
CA GLY A 106 10.71 15.35 -5.55
C GLY A 106 10.57 16.64 -4.75
N ILE A 107 10.54 16.52 -3.41
CA ILE A 107 10.40 17.63 -2.47
C ILE A 107 11.59 18.60 -2.57
N SER A 108 12.81 18.08 -2.55
CA SER A 108 14.02 18.89 -2.37
C SER A 108 14.64 19.41 -3.67
N THR A 109 14.39 18.75 -4.81
CA THR A 109 15.15 18.97 -6.04
C THR A 109 14.26 19.09 -7.28
N ALA A 110 13.39 18.10 -7.55
CA ALA A 110 12.63 18.07 -8.80
C ALA A 110 11.53 19.15 -8.86
N ALA A 111 10.83 19.37 -7.76
CA ALA A 111 9.67 20.26 -7.71
C ALA A 111 9.98 21.76 -7.52
N PRO A 112 10.99 22.18 -6.73
CA PRO A 112 11.28 23.60 -6.50
C PRO A 112 11.40 24.47 -7.76
N PRO A 113 12.03 24.03 -8.87
CA PRO A 113 12.09 24.81 -10.10
C PRO A 113 10.71 25.13 -10.70
N PHE A 114 9.71 24.27 -10.49
CA PHE A 114 8.35 24.45 -10.99
C PHE A 114 7.43 25.20 -10.02
N PHE A 115 7.85 25.32 -8.77
CA PHE A 115 7.10 25.93 -7.67
C PHE A 115 7.68 27.31 -7.26
N ASN A 116 8.57 27.89 -8.07
CA ASN A 116 9.27 29.14 -7.78
C ASN A 116 10.00 29.11 -6.43
N GLY A 117 10.56 27.94 -6.08
CA GLY A 117 11.23 27.71 -4.80
C GLY A 117 10.31 27.50 -3.60
N ALA A 118 8.99 27.61 -3.75
CA ALA A 118 8.05 27.27 -2.68
C ALA A 118 8.04 25.76 -2.42
N PRO A 119 7.91 25.31 -1.15
CA PRO A 119 7.76 23.90 -0.86
C PRO A 119 6.44 23.36 -1.46
N PRO A 120 6.35 22.05 -1.75
CA PRO A 120 5.07 21.41 -2.05
C PRO A 120 4.10 21.64 -0.89
N ALA A 121 2.85 21.97 -1.22
CA ALA A 121 1.81 22.20 -0.23
C ALA A 121 1.11 20.89 0.20
N LEU A 122 1.19 19.86 -0.64
CA LEU A 122 0.68 18.52 -0.42
C LEU A 122 1.56 17.50 -1.16
N ALA A 123 1.75 16.33 -0.57
CA ALA A 123 2.35 15.17 -1.22
C ALA A 123 1.28 14.10 -1.49
N VAL A 124 1.37 13.43 -2.63
CA VAL A 124 0.49 12.30 -2.97
C VAL A 124 1.32 11.14 -3.48
N SER A 125 0.88 9.90 -3.20
CA SER A 125 1.57 8.68 -3.61
C SER A 125 0.58 7.66 -4.19
N GLY A 126 0.90 7.08 -5.35
CA GLY A 126 0.03 6.16 -6.09
C GLY A 126 -0.76 6.85 -7.23
N PRO A 127 -1.94 6.34 -7.64
CA PRO A 127 -2.59 5.13 -7.12
C PRO A 127 -1.83 3.85 -7.44
N ASN A 128 -1.54 3.04 -6.41
CA ASN A 128 -0.84 1.76 -6.54
C ASN A 128 -1.68 0.70 -7.25
N VAL A 129 -1.05 -0.15 -8.05
CA VAL A 129 -1.64 -1.40 -8.55
C VAL A 129 -1.66 -2.44 -7.43
N GLY A 130 -2.80 -2.53 -6.74
CA GLY A 130 -3.03 -3.40 -5.58
C GLY A 130 -3.30 -2.60 -4.32
N ALA A 131 -4.10 -3.18 -3.42
CA ALA A 131 -4.47 -2.56 -2.15
C ALA A 131 -3.35 -2.68 -1.10
N ASN A 132 -3.21 -1.65 -0.27
CA ASN A 132 -2.27 -1.58 0.86
C ASN A 132 -3.06 -1.58 2.18
N LEU A 133 -3.52 -2.78 2.58
CA LEU A 133 -4.41 -3.00 3.71
C LEU A 133 -3.66 -3.59 4.91
N GLY A 134 -3.91 -3.06 6.12
CA GLY A 134 -3.39 -3.63 7.36
C GLY A 134 -1.86 -3.78 7.35
N LEU A 135 -1.34 -4.98 7.63
CA LEU A 135 0.11 -5.22 7.69
C LEU A 135 0.87 -4.90 6.39
N ALA A 136 0.19 -4.85 5.23
CA ALA A 136 0.83 -4.45 3.99
C ALA A 136 1.36 -3.01 4.03
N VAL A 137 0.79 -2.13 4.88
CA VAL A 137 1.22 -0.75 5.08
C VAL A 137 2.72 -0.63 5.42
N TYR A 138 3.27 -1.58 6.19
CA TYR A 138 4.69 -1.52 6.56
C TYR A 138 5.64 -1.80 5.39
N PHE A 139 5.20 -2.61 4.43
CA PHE A 139 5.99 -3.02 3.26
C PHE A 139 5.65 -2.22 2.00
N SER A 140 4.60 -1.39 2.05
CA SER A 140 4.16 -0.59 0.92
C SER A 140 5.12 0.57 0.68
N GLY A 141 5.69 0.63 -0.52
CA GLY A 141 6.50 1.77 -0.96
C GLY A 141 5.63 3.00 -1.21
N THR A 142 4.42 2.80 -1.73
CA THR A 142 3.42 3.87 -1.88
C THR A 142 3.13 4.55 -0.54
N VAL A 143 2.88 3.77 0.51
CA VAL A 143 2.69 4.32 1.87
C VAL A 143 3.97 4.88 2.43
N GLY A 144 5.12 4.21 2.24
CA GLY A 144 6.42 4.69 2.69
C GLY A 144 6.74 6.10 2.18
N ALA A 145 6.46 6.37 0.90
CA ALA A 145 6.65 7.70 0.31
C ALA A 145 5.73 8.76 0.92
N ALA A 146 4.44 8.46 1.15
CA ALA A 146 3.52 9.40 1.79
C ALA A 146 3.87 9.65 3.27
N HIS A 147 4.21 8.59 4.00
CA HIS A 147 4.65 8.65 5.39
C HIS A 147 5.92 9.52 5.54
N TYR A 148 6.94 9.33 4.69
CA TYR A 148 8.13 10.19 4.68
C TYR A 148 7.79 11.66 4.45
N ALA A 149 6.88 11.97 3.52
CA ALA A 149 6.48 13.35 3.26
C ALA A 149 5.82 13.99 4.50
N ALA A 150 4.97 13.25 5.22
CA ALA A 150 4.37 13.71 6.46
C ALA A 150 5.40 13.93 7.57
N GLU A 151 6.40 13.05 7.71
CA GLU A 151 7.55 13.26 8.61
C GLU A 151 8.38 14.49 8.22
N ALA A 152 8.49 14.77 6.92
CA ALA A 152 9.14 15.97 6.39
C ALA A 152 8.28 17.26 6.51
N GLY A 153 7.12 17.20 7.19
CA GLY A 153 6.25 18.34 7.42
C GLY A 153 5.35 18.70 6.24
N ILE A 154 5.20 17.82 5.24
CA ILE A 154 4.31 18.00 4.09
C ILE A 154 3.11 17.06 4.26
N PRO A 155 1.86 17.57 4.35
CA PRO A 155 0.70 16.71 4.48
C PRO A 155 0.60 15.75 3.29
N ALA A 156 0.24 14.49 3.54
CA ALA A 156 0.40 13.43 2.54
C ALA A 156 -0.78 12.47 2.43
N ILE A 157 -1.02 11.95 1.23
CA ILE A 157 -2.05 10.94 0.95
C ILE A 157 -1.48 9.81 0.10
N ALA A 158 -1.64 8.57 0.54
CA ALA A 158 -1.37 7.36 -0.21
C ALA A 158 -2.65 6.80 -0.81
N PHE A 159 -2.62 6.43 -2.10
CA PHE A 159 -3.76 5.88 -2.84
C PHE A 159 -3.44 4.49 -3.38
N SER A 160 -4.37 3.55 -3.29
CA SER A 160 -4.19 2.16 -3.72
C SER A 160 -5.47 1.60 -4.32
N GLY A 161 -5.38 0.91 -5.47
CA GLY A 161 -6.53 0.34 -6.18
C GLY A 161 -6.54 -1.18 -6.14
N SER A 162 -7.69 -1.79 -5.80
CA SER A 162 -7.80 -3.26 -5.64
C SER A 162 -7.81 -4.04 -6.95
N SER A 163 -7.97 -3.38 -8.10
CA SER A 163 -8.03 -4.02 -9.43
C SER A 163 -7.14 -3.35 -10.46
N GLY A 164 -6.93 -4.03 -11.59
CA GLY A 164 -6.01 -3.61 -12.64
C GLY A 164 -4.71 -4.41 -12.62
N SER A 165 -3.81 -4.04 -13.53
CA SER A 165 -2.51 -4.69 -13.73
C SER A 165 -1.48 -3.65 -14.15
N PRO A 166 -0.18 -3.89 -13.90
CA PRO A 166 0.88 -3.00 -14.37
C PRO A 166 0.72 -2.73 -15.87
N THR A 167 0.66 -1.45 -16.22
CA THR A 167 0.33 -1.01 -17.58
C THR A 167 1.24 0.16 -17.96
N ALA A 168 1.87 0.08 -19.12
CA ALA A 168 2.79 1.10 -19.60
C ALA A 168 2.08 2.44 -19.88
N TRP A 169 2.75 3.56 -19.58
CA TRP A 169 2.26 4.93 -19.82
C TRP A 169 1.78 5.22 -21.25
N ASN A 170 2.24 4.46 -22.25
CA ASN A 170 1.92 4.61 -23.66
C ASN A 170 0.90 3.58 -24.18
N ALA A 171 0.36 2.73 -23.30
CA ALA A 171 -0.70 1.80 -23.63
C ALA A 171 -2.09 2.50 -23.59
N PRO A 172 -3.15 1.87 -24.13
CA PRO A 172 -4.52 2.31 -23.90
C PRO A 172 -4.82 2.38 -22.40
N VAL A 173 -5.48 3.46 -21.97
CA VAL A 173 -5.79 3.69 -20.56
C VAL A 173 -6.85 2.69 -20.09
N PRO A 174 -6.55 1.83 -19.08
CA PRO A 174 -7.57 0.98 -18.48
C PRO A 174 -8.65 1.81 -17.80
N ALA A 175 -9.90 1.30 -17.80
CA ALA A 175 -11.01 1.96 -17.11
C ALA A 175 -10.72 2.16 -15.62
N SER A 176 -10.10 1.16 -14.97
CA SER A 176 -9.72 1.24 -13.56
C SER A 176 -8.74 2.40 -13.28
N SER A 177 -7.72 2.58 -14.12
CA SER A 177 -6.75 3.68 -14.00
C SER A 177 -7.42 5.05 -14.09
N GLN A 178 -8.41 5.20 -14.98
CA GLN A 178 -9.16 6.44 -15.10
C GLN A 178 -10.03 6.71 -13.86
N VAL A 179 -10.76 5.70 -13.37
CA VAL A 179 -11.62 5.82 -12.19
C VAL A 179 -10.80 6.10 -10.94
N TYR A 180 -9.69 5.40 -10.71
CA TYR A 180 -8.82 5.63 -9.55
C TYR A 180 -8.18 7.02 -9.58
N ALA A 181 -7.73 7.50 -10.74
CA ALA A 181 -7.21 8.87 -10.86
C ALA A 181 -8.29 9.92 -10.51
N GLN A 182 -9.53 9.71 -10.96
CA GLN A 182 -10.66 10.59 -10.62
C GLN A 182 -11.02 10.56 -9.13
N LEU A 183 -11.06 9.37 -8.52
CA LEU A 183 -11.30 9.22 -7.08
C LEU A 183 -10.21 9.86 -6.24
N ALA A 184 -8.94 9.61 -6.57
CA ALA A 184 -7.81 10.22 -5.88
C ALA A 184 -7.82 11.75 -6.00
N THR A 185 -8.17 12.28 -7.19
CA THR A 185 -8.36 13.72 -7.41
C THR A 185 -9.53 14.28 -6.58
N LYS A 186 -10.64 13.55 -6.49
CA LYS A 186 -11.82 13.94 -5.68
C LYS A 186 -11.47 14.07 -4.20
N ILE A 187 -10.74 13.10 -3.64
CA ILE A 187 -10.25 13.13 -2.25
C ILE A 187 -9.25 14.27 -2.05
N THR A 188 -8.29 14.43 -2.97
CA THR A 188 -7.30 15.51 -2.92
C THR A 188 -7.99 16.87 -2.89
N ASN A 189 -8.95 17.10 -3.78
CA ASN A 189 -9.71 18.35 -3.85
C ASN A 189 -10.55 18.59 -2.60
N GLN A 190 -11.11 17.55 -1.99
CA GLN A 190 -11.83 17.67 -0.72
C GLN A 190 -10.88 18.18 0.38
N ILE A 191 -9.69 17.60 0.51
CA ILE A 191 -8.71 18.03 1.51
C ILE A 191 -8.25 19.47 1.25
N VAL A 192 -7.98 19.83 0.00
CA VAL A 192 -7.61 21.21 -0.36
C VAL A 192 -8.73 22.19 -0.03
N ALA A 193 -9.98 21.86 -0.40
CA ALA A 193 -11.14 22.69 -0.12
C ALA A 193 -11.45 22.86 1.38
N SER A 194 -11.01 21.91 2.22
CA SER A 194 -11.13 22.00 3.68
C SER A 194 -10.21 23.05 4.33
N GLY A 195 -9.28 23.64 3.56
CA GLY A 195 -8.40 24.71 4.01
C GLY A 195 -7.13 24.24 4.74
N THR A 196 -6.21 25.18 4.94
CA THR A 196 -4.92 24.94 5.60
C THR A 196 -5.04 25.04 7.14
N PRO A 197 -4.21 24.30 7.91
CA PRO A 197 -3.35 23.21 7.46
C PRO A 197 -4.18 22.07 6.86
N TYR A 198 -3.73 21.50 5.73
CA TYR A 198 -4.54 20.53 4.97
C TYR A 198 -4.77 19.24 5.75
N LEU A 199 -3.76 18.79 6.50
CA LEU A 199 -3.85 17.74 7.51
C LEU A 199 -3.07 18.20 8.76
N PRO A 200 -3.32 17.63 9.95
CA PRO A 200 -2.49 17.87 11.11
C PRO A 200 -1.04 17.43 10.88
N ASP A 201 -0.11 17.97 11.69
CA ASP A 201 1.31 17.62 11.58
C ASP A 201 1.53 16.11 11.76
N GLN A 202 2.44 15.54 10.96
CA GLN A 202 2.78 14.11 10.92
C GLN A 202 1.63 13.16 10.57
N VAL A 203 0.47 13.69 10.17
CA VAL A 203 -0.66 12.89 9.69
C VAL A 203 -0.55 12.66 8.19
N TRP A 204 -0.82 11.42 7.80
CA TRP A 204 -1.01 11.03 6.42
C TRP A 204 -2.28 10.19 6.29
N LEU A 205 -2.84 10.12 5.08
CA LEU A 205 -4.04 9.31 4.81
C LEU A 205 -3.68 8.06 4.00
N ASN A 206 -4.18 6.89 4.42
CA ASN A 206 -4.15 5.67 3.62
C ASN A 206 -5.52 5.46 2.95
N VAL A 207 -5.56 5.48 1.62
CA VAL A 207 -6.80 5.36 0.85
C VAL A 207 -6.76 4.10 0.00
N ASN A 208 -7.76 3.23 0.17
CA ASN A 208 -7.91 2.04 -0.66
C ASN A 208 -9.24 2.05 -1.41
N PHE A 209 -9.16 1.95 -2.73
CA PHE A 209 -10.31 1.83 -3.63
C PHE A 209 -10.65 0.34 -3.82
N PRO A 210 -11.95 -0.04 -3.78
CA PRO A 210 -12.36 -1.39 -4.15
C PRO A 210 -12.27 -1.58 -5.66
N GLU A 211 -12.55 -2.78 -6.13
CA GLU A 211 -12.51 -3.12 -7.55
C GLU A 211 -13.44 -2.22 -8.39
N VAL A 212 -12.88 -1.67 -9.47
CA VAL A 212 -13.66 -1.07 -10.57
C VAL A 212 -14.30 -2.19 -11.36
N SER A 213 -15.64 -2.17 -11.42
CA SER A 213 -16.50 -3.17 -12.04
C SER A 213 -17.66 -2.49 -12.77
N ASP A 214 -18.56 -3.25 -13.40
CA ASP A 214 -19.76 -2.69 -14.03
C ASP A 214 -20.67 -1.93 -13.05
N GLU A 215 -20.68 -2.32 -11.77
CA GLU A 215 -21.42 -1.63 -10.70
C GLU A 215 -20.68 -0.40 -10.13
N CYS A 216 -19.36 -0.37 -10.29
CA CYS A 216 -18.46 0.67 -9.78
C CYS A 216 -17.65 1.27 -10.93
N ALA A 217 -18.35 1.79 -11.94
CA ALA A 217 -17.77 2.17 -13.23
C ALA A 217 -17.35 3.65 -13.30
N SER A 218 -17.85 4.49 -12.40
CA SER A 218 -17.58 5.92 -12.32
C SER A 218 -17.19 6.33 -10.90
N ALA A 219 -16.35 7.36 -10.77
CA ALA A 219 -15.94 7.91 -9.48
C ALA A 219 -17.12 8.45 -8.62
N ASP A 220 -18.29 8.66 -9.21
CA ASP A 220 -19.51 9.07 -8.49
C ASP A 220 -20.31 7.89 -7.92
N ASP A 221 -20.02 6.66 -8.33
CA ASP A 221 -20.63 5.45 -7.77
C ASP A 221 -20.10 5.14 -6.36
N PHE A 222 -18.90 5.64 -6.05
CA PHE A 222 -18.17 5.33 -4.84
C PHE A 222 -18.60 6.17 -3.64
N LYS A 223 -18.61 5.53 -2.47
CA LYS A 223 -18.91 6.10 -1.17
C LYS A 223 -17.67 5.97 -0.29
N PHE A 224 -17.44 6.95 0.56
CA PHE A 224 -16.23 7.05 1.35
C PHE A 224 -16.55 6.71 2.81
N VAL A 225 -15.68 5.94 3.44
CA VAL A 225 -15.83 5.51 4.83
C VAL A 225 -14.53 5.83 5.56
N LEU A 226 -14.64 6.59 6.65
CA LEU A 226 -13.53 6.76 7.57
C LEU A 226 -13.25 5.41 8.23
N SER A 227 -12.01 4.94 8.14
CA SER A 227 -11.58 3.62 8.55
C SER A 227 -10.33 3.68 9.40
N ARG A 228 -9.86 2.51 9.81
CA ARG A 228 -8.59 2.29 10.50
C ARG A 228 -7.73 1.25 9.78
N ILE A 229 -6.42 1.42 9.82
CA ILE A 229 -5.40 0.55 9.24
C ILE A 229 -5.40 -0.80 9.96
N PHE A 230 -5.28 -0.79 11.28
CA PHE A 230 -5.10 -2.00 12.08
C PHE A 230 -6.35 -2.39 12.85
N SER A 231 -6.34 -3.58 13.45
CA SER A 231 -7.40 -3.99 14.36
C SER A 231 -7.34 -3.19 15.67
N GLY A 232 -8.49 -2.67 16.11
CA GLY A 232 -8.59 -1.89 17.34
C GLY A 232 -8.66 -2.71 18.64
N ILE A 233 -8.32 -4.00 18.60
CA ILE A 233 -8.42 -4.88 19.78
C ILE A 233 -7.48 -4.44 20.92
N PHE A 234 -6.35 -3.80 20.58
CA PHE A 234 -5.32 -3.38 21.52
C PHE A 234 -5.06 -1.86 21.50
N SER A 235 -5.98 -1.07 20.92
CA SER A 235 -5.85 0.39 20.87
C SER A 235 -6.98 1.07 21.63
N ASP A 236 -6.73 2.32 22.03
CA ASP A 236 -7.76 3.21 22.52
C ASP A 236 -8.91 3.38 21.51
N ASP A 237 -9.99 3.98 21.97
CA ASP A 237 -11.16 4.33 21.16
C ASP A 237 -10.79 5.22 19.98
N ASP A 238 -11.50 5.03 18.87
CA ASP A 238 -11.45 5.89 17.69
C ASP A 238 -12.43 7.06 17.85
N VAL A 239 -12.37 8.02 16.92
CA VAL A 239 -13.38 9.06 16.79
C VAL A 239 -14.77 8.43 16.64
N GLU A 240 -15.74 8.98 17.37
CA GLU A 240 -17.10 8.48 17.31
C GLU A 240 -17.74 8.79 15.96
N THR A 241 -18.12 7.74 15.24
CA THR A 241 -18.89 7.85 13.99
C THR A 241 -20.04 6.85 14.02
N CYS A 242 -21.21 7.27 13.57
CA CYS A 242 -22.41 6.41 13.52
C CYS A 242 -22.75 5.73 14.87
N GLY A 243 -22.47 6.38 16.01
CA GLY A 243 -22.73 5.83 17.35
C GLY A 243 -21.77 4.72 17.80
N SER A 244 -20.62 4.58 17.13
CA SER A 244 -19.53 3.65 17.47
C SER A 244 -18.24 4.43 17.66
N LYS A 245 -17.47 4.09 18.71
CA LYS A 245 -16.08 4.56 18.92
C LYS A 245 -15.04 3.60 18.37
N ARG A 246 -15.44 2.80 17.39
CA ARG A 246 -14.57 1.85 16.71
C ARG A 246 -14.85 1.93 15.22
N LEU A 247 -13.87 2.41 14.47
CA LEU A 247 -13.91 2.49 13.02
C LEU A 247 -13.78 1.09 12.42
N PRO A 248 -14.41 0.83 11.26
CA PRO A 248 -14.17 -0.41 10.52
C PRO A 248 -12.72 -0.43 10.00
N THR A 249 -12.12 -1.62 9.92
CA THR A 249 -10.81 -1.76 9.28
C THR A 249 -10.91 -1.53 7.78
N GLU A 250 -9.82 -1.10 7.15
CA GLU A 250 -9.75 -0.93 5.68
C GLU A 250 -10.23 -2.18 4.93
N THR A 251 -9.78 -3.36 5.37
CA THR A 251 -10.21 -4.64 4.80
C THR A 251 -11.72 -4.82 4.92
N THR A 252 -12.31 -4.50 6.07
CA THR A 252 -13.77 -4.62 6.25
C THR A 252 -14.53 -3.71 5.29
N VAL A 253 -14.03 -2.49 5.06
CA VAL A 253 -14.65 -1.54 4.13
C VAL A 253 -14.52 -2.02 2.69
N VAL A 254 -13.30 -2.33 2.24
CA VAL A 254 -13.02 -2.72 0.85
C VAL A 254 -13.65 -4.06 0.47
N ASP A 255 -13.74 -5.02 1.40
CA ASP A 255 -14.39 -6.32 1.17
C ASP A 255 -15.92 -6.26 1.23
N THR A 256 -16.50 -5.11 1.57
CA THR A 256 -17.96 -4.99 1.61
C THR A 256 -18.52 -4.83 0.20
N ASP A 257 -19.50 -5.68 -0.14
CA ASP A 257 -20.28 -5.58 -1.38
C ASP A 257 -20.74 -4.14 -1.67
N GLY A 258 -20.20 -3.57 -2.75
CA GLY A 258 -20.48 -2.21 -3.23
C GLY A 258 -19.22 -1.37 -3.38
N CYS A 259 -19.40 -0.12 -3.80
CA CYS A 259 -18.30 0.79 -4.12
C CYS A 259 -17.84 1.59 -2.90
N TYR A 260 -17.29 0.92 -1.87
CA TYR A 260 -16.83 1.58 -0.64
C TYR A 260 -15.32 1.79 -0.61
N VAL A 261 -14.91 3.06 -0.55
CA VAL A 261 -13.52 3.49 -0.41
C VAL A 261 -13.20 3.64 1.07
N SER A 262 -12.10 3.03 1.51
CA SER A 262 -11.57 3.24 2.85
C SER A 262 -10.64 4.45 2.88
N ILE A 263 -10.73 5.25 3.95
CA ILE A 263 -9.80 6.35 4.23
C ILE A 263 -9.40 6.23 5.70
N SER A 264 -8.16 5.81 5.96
CA SER A 264 -7.63 5.72 7.32
C SER A 264 -6.67 6.84 7.62
N VAL A 265 -6.60 7.22 8.89
CA VAL A 265 -5.72 8.28 9.39
C VAL A 265 -4.49 7.65 9.99
N GLY A 266 -3.37 7.71 9.26
CA GLY A 266 -2.08 7.21 9.70
C GLY A 266 -1.32 8.25 10.52
N TRP A 267 -0.55 7.75 11.50
CA TRP A 267 0.34 8.54 12.35
C TRP A 267 1.83 8.33 12.00
N SER A 268 2.71 8.99 12.73
CA SER A 268 4.16 9.03 12.50
C SER A 268 4.84 7.65 12.61
N ASP A 269 4.26 6.69 13.32
CA ASP A 269 4.77 5.32 13.45
C ASP A 269 4.09 4.34 12.49
N LYS A 270 3.35 4.87 11.50
CA LYS A 270 2.49 4.15 10.55
C LYS A 270 1.31 3.39 11.19
N THR A 271 1.01 3.63 12.45
CA THR A 271 -0.20 3.12 13.11
C THR A 271 -1.39 4.07 12.92
N ASP A 272 -2.54 3.70 13.47
CA ASP A 272 -3.73 4.55 13.48
C ASP A 272 -3.53 5.77 14.38
N ALA A 273 -3.85 6.96 13.90
CA ALA A 273 -3.84 8.17 14.73
C ALA A 273 -4.89 8.12 15.85
N ALA A 274 -4.68 8.88 16.92
CA ALA A 274 -5.61 8.97 18.04
C ALA A 274 -6.96 9.63 17.66
N ALA A 275 -8.01 9.40 18.46
CA ALA A 275 -9.37 9.85 18.18
C ALA A 275 -9.52 11.36 17.94
N ASP A 276 -8.77 12.19 18.67
CA ASP A 276 -8.79 13.64 18.52
C ASP A 276 -8.21 14.08 17.16
N VAL A 277 -7.12 13.44 16.72
CA VAL A 277 -6.53 13.63 15.39
C VAL A 277 -7.48 13.13 14.29
N GLN A 278 -8.07 11.95 14.49
CA GLN A 278 -9.07 11.39 13.58
C GLN A 278 -10.28 12.33 13.44
N ALA A 279 -10.71 13.01 14.51
CA ALA A 279 -11.82 13.96 14.48
C ALA A 279 -11.54 15.20 13.61
N ILE A 280 -10.29 15.70 13.59
CA ILE A 280 -9.89 16.79 12.70
C ILE A 280 -10.01 16.36 11.24
N VAL A 281 -9.54 15.15 10.91
CA VAL A 281 -9.64 14.62 9.54
C VAL A 281 -11.09 14.33 9.15
N LEU A 282 -11.90 13.82 10.08
CA LEU A 282 -13.33 13.59 9.88
C LEU A 282 -14.06 14.88 9.47
N ASP A 283 -13.79 16.00 10.15
CA ASP A 283 -14.38 17.30 9.82
C ASP A 283 -13.98 17.76 8.41
N LYS A 284 -12.70 17.64 8.08
CA LYS A 284 -12.15 17.97 6.75
C LYS A 284 -12.73 17.12 5.62
N LEU A 285 -13.09 15.88 5.90
CA LEU A 285 -13.70 14.95 4.95
C LEU A 285 -15.24 14.98 4.98
N SER A 286 -15.85 15.80 5.83
CA SER A 286 -17.27 15.65 6.17
C SER A 286 -18.19 15.75 4.96
N ASP A 287 -17.90 16.60 3.98
CA ASP A 287 -18.72 16.71 2.75
C ASP A 287 -18.60 15.51 1.83
N LEU A 288 -17.44 14.85 1.82
CA LEU A 288 -17.20 13.63 1.07
C LEU A 288 -17.89 12.42 1.72
N LEU A 289 -17.89 12.36 3.07
CA LEU A 289 -18.47 11.26 3.84
C LEU A 289 -20.01 11.33 3.94
N LYS A 290 -20.63 12.50 3.76
CA LYS A 290 -22.09 12.69 3.89
C LYS A 290 -22.92 12.09 2.74
N VAL A 291 -22.34 11.80 1.58
CA VAL A 291 -23.00 11.44 0.30
C VAL A 291 -24.37 12.09 0.09
N ARG A 292 -24.38 13.20 -0.67
CA ARG A 292 -25.57 13.88 -1.19
C ARG A 292 -26.41 12.97 -2.11
N SER A 293 -27.32 12.17 -1.55
CA SER A 293 -28.68 11.93 -2.06
C SER A 293 -29.34 10.80 -1.28
N THR A 294 -30.33 11.16 -0.45
CA THR A 294 -31.18 10.30 0.40
C THR A 294 -30.48 9.57 1.56
N PRO A 295 -31.11 9.46 2.75
CA PRO A 295 -30.55 8.75 3.89
C PRO A 295 -30.49 7.26 3.54
N HIS A 296 -29.34 6.79 3.03
CA HIS A 296 -29.14 5.37 2.78
C HIS A 296 -28.60 4.73 4.07
N PRO A 297 -29.32 3.78 4.69
CA PRO A 297 -28.99 3.29 6.03
C PRO A 297 -27.57 2.70 6.15
N ARG A 298 -26.94 2.27 5.05
CA ARG A 298 -25.76 1.40 5.06
C ARG A 298 -24.42 2.05 5.43
N VAL A 299 -24.30 3.38 5.44
CA VAL A 299 -23.07 4.04 5.94
C VAL A 299 -22.98 3.96 7.47
N CYS A 300 -24.12 3.83 8.16
CA CYS A 300 -24.23 3.75 9.62
C CYS A 300 -24.99 2.50 10.12
N GLN A 301 -25.21 1.47 9.29
CA GLN A 301 -25.63 0.18 9.84
C GLN A 301 -24.43 -0.40 10.61
N PRO A 302 -24.63 -1.00 11.80
CA PRO A 302 -23.55 -1.72 12.46
C PRO A 302 -23.00 -2.74 11.46
N TRP A 303 -21.70 -2.62 11.13
CA TRP A 303 -20.96 -3.56 10.30
C TRP A 303 -20.97 -4.92 10.98
N ARG A 304 -22.08 -5.64 10.85
CA ARG A 304 -22.20 -7.01 11.30
C ARG A 304 -21.30 -7.80 10.38
N ALA A 305 -20.09 -8.12 10.84
CA ALA A 305 -19.30 -9.18 10.27
C ALA A 305 -20.25 -10.37 10.07
N ARG A 306 -20.56 -10.70 8.81
CA ARG A 306 -21.30 -11.93 8.54
C ARG A 306 -20.43 -13.05 9.08
N PRO A 307 -20.92 -13.90 10.00
CA PRO A 307 -20.11 -15.02 10.46
C PRO A 307 -19.79 -15.90 9.25
N VAL A 308 -18.51 -15.96 8.88
CA VAL A 308 -17.92 -16.89 7.89
C VAL A 308 -18.38 -18.35 8.14
N ILE A 309 -18.87 -18.63 9.35
CA ILE A 309 -19.44 -19.88 9.85
C ILE A 309 -20.63 -20.40 9.00
N ASN A 310 -21.41 -19.56 8.31
CA ASN A 310 -22.58 -20.06 7.56
C ASN A 310 -22.25 -20.65 6.16
N ARG A 311 -21.16 -20.23 5.49
CA ARG A 311 -20.72 -20.86 4.22
C ARG A 311 -20.03 -22.21 4.47
N LEU A 312 -19.29 -22.36 5.57
CA LEU A 312 -18.67 -23.64 5.96
C LEU A 312 -19.72 -24.68 6.39
N ARG A 313 -20.85 -24.27 6.98
CA ARG A 313 -21.97 -25.17 7.28
C ARG A 313 -22.70 -25.67 6.03
N GLN A 314 -22.84 -24.85 4.99
CA GLN A 314 -23.45 -25.28 3.73
C GLN A 314 -22.53 -26.21 2.93
N LEU A 315 -21.22 -25.94 2.90
CA LEU A 315 -20.22 -26.82 2.26
C LEU A 315 -20.04 -28.14 3.05
N GLY A 316 -20.07 -28.10 4.38
CA GLY A 316 -20.04 -29.30 5.23
C GLY A 316 -21.30 -30.17 5.13
N ALA A 317 -22.47 -29.59 4.85
CA ALA A 317 -23.70 -30.34 4.61
C ALA A 317 -23.74 -30.98 3.21
N ALA A 318 -23.13 -30.35 2.21
CA ALA A 318 -22.97 -30.92 0.87
C ALA A 318 -21.98 -32.11 0.87
N ALA A 319 -20.86 -31.98 1.60
CA ALA A 319 -19.88 -33.07 1.75
C ALA A 319 -20.43 -34.29 2.51
N ARG A 320 -21.31 -34.08 3.51
CA ARG A 320 -21.96 -35.19 4.26
C ARG A 320 -23.09 -35.88 3.49
N ARG A 321 -23.67 -35.25 2.46
CA ARG A 321 -24.67 -35.91 1.58
C ARG A 321 -24.02 -36.72 0.46
N SER A 322 -22.77 -36.45 0.07
CA SER A 322 -22.08 -37.25 -0.95
C SER A 322 -21.43 -38.52 -0.39
N THR A 323 -21.07 -38.55 0.90
CA THR A 323 -20.46 -39.73 1.56
C THR A 323 -21.47 -40.76 2.09
N ALA A 324 -22.78 -40.44 2.09
CA ALA A 324 -23.83 -41.34 2.56
C ALA A 324 -24.41 -42.27 1.47
N LYS A 325 -23.93 -42.19 0.22
CA LYS A 325 -24.44 -43.00 -0.90
C LYS A 325 -23.53 -44.15 -1.34
N GLU A 326 -22.47 -44.45 -0.59
CA GLU A 326 -21.46 -45.43 -0.99
C GLU A 326 -21.02 -46.37 0.16
N GLN A 327 -21.97 -46.79 1.00
CA GLN A 327 -21.75 -47.90 1.94
C GLN A 327 -22.80 -48.99 1.79
N SER A 328 -22.61 -49.81 0.76
CA SER A 328 -23.18 -51.15 0.67
C SER A 328 -22.43 -51.91 -0.42
N VAL A 329 -21.33 -52.59 -0.10
CA VAL A 329 -20.91 -53.92 -0.62
C VAL A 329 -19.72 -54.41 0.21
N ARG A 330 -19.79 -55.66 0.69
CA ARG A 330 -18.78 -56.40 1.48
C ARG A 330 -17.54 -56.81 0.65
N PRO A 331 -16.39 -57.11 1.28
CA PRO A 331 -15.14 -57.34 0.55
C PRO A 331 -15.00 -58.80 0.06
N ARG A 332 -14.44 -58.98 -1.14
CA ARG A 332 -13.76 -60.24 -1.54
C ARG A 332 -12.45 -59.93 -2.28
N ARG A 333 -11.43 -60.71 -1.89
CA ARG A 333 -10.08 -60.79 -2.45
C ARG A 333 -10.10 -61.37 -3.88
N SER A 334 -9.29 -60.80 -4.78
CA SER A 334 -8.34 -61.49 -5.68
C SER A 334 -7.75 -60.50 -6.68
N GLY A 335 -6.51 -60.75 -7.12
CA GLY A 335 -5.73 -59.81 -7.93
C GLY A 335 -5.90 -59.91 -9.44
N LEU A 336 -4.88 -59.35 -10.10
CA LEU A 336 -4.59 -59.22 -11.52
C LEU A 336 -5.15 -58.02 -12.29
N GLN A 337 -4.20 -57.46 -13.05
CA GLN A 337 -4.21 -56.31 -13.95
C GLN A 337 -5.12 -56.51 -15.17
N SER A 338 -5.55 -55.40 -15.78
CA SER A 338 -5.46 -55.04 -17.23
C SER A 338 -6.09 -53.65 -17.46
N ARG A 339 -5.36 -52.58 -17.84
CA ARG A 339 -4.80 -52.15 -19.15
C ARG A 339 -5.82 -51.75 -20.24
N LEU A 340 -5.75 -50.49 -20.70
CA LEU A 340 -5.83 -49.96 -22.11
C LEU A 340 -6.09 -48.42 -22.06
N LEU A 341 -5.50 -47.49 -22.84
CA LEU A 341 -4.58 -47.50 -24.01
C LEU A 341 -3.92 -46.09 -24.18
N LEU A 342 -2.72 -46.06 -24.78
CA LEU A 342 -1.90 -44.91 -25.25
C LEU A 342 -2.63 -43.99 -26.27
N THR A 343 -2.25 -42.70 -26.47
CA THR A 343 -1.08 -42.25 -27.29
C THR A 343 -0.61 -40.80 -27.03
N LEU A 344 0.71 -40.58 -27.13
CA LEU A 344 1.38 -39.26 -27.29
C LEU A 344 1.82 -39.09 -28.76
N PRO A 345 2.07 -37.85 -29.23
CA PRO A 345 3.32 -37.65 -29.98
C PRO A 345 3.97 -36.26 -29.76
N SER A 346 5.13 -36.26 -29.10
CA SER A 346 6.41 -35.72 -29.62
C SER A 346 7.41 -35.60 -28.47
N GLY A 347 8.17 -36.68 -28.26
CA GLY A 347 9.24 -36.73 -27.28
C GLY A 347 10.43 -35.85 -27.68
N LYS A 348 10.89 -35.05 -26.73
CA LYS A 348 12.31 -34.75 -26.53
C LYS A 348 12.58 -34.60 -25.03
N THR A 349 13.47 -35.43 -24.52
CA THR A 349 14.12 -35.28 -23.21
C THR A 349 15.43 -34.53 -23.43
N LEU A 350 15.66 -33.47 -22.67
CA LEU A 350 16.98 -32.87 -22.51
C LEU A 350 17.22 -32.68 -21.01
N SER A 351 18.11 -33.49 -20.45
CA SER A 351 18.93 -33.06 -19.32
C SER A 351 20.01 -32.12 -19.86
N PRO A 352 20.43 -31.12 -19.08
CA PRO A 352 21.79 -31.25 -18.58
C PRO A 352 21.91 -30.90 -17.10
N SER A 353 22.72 -31.73 -16.45
CA SER A 353 23.45 -31.48 -15.22
C SER A 353 24.15 -30.12 -15.26
N PHE A 354 24.13 -29.39 -14.16
CA PHE A 354 25.17 -28.43 -13.80
C PHE A 354 25.49 -28.60 -12.31
N GLU A 355 26.61 -29.25 -12.04
CA GLU A 355 27.40 -28.96 -10.84
C GLU A 355 28.11 -27.63 -11.09
N THR A 356 28.08 -26.74 -10.10
CA THR A 356 29.13 -25.74 -9.95
C THR A 356 29.79 -25.93 -8.59
N PRO A 357 31.14 -25.99 -8.54
CA PRO A 357 31.92 -26.10 -7.32
C PRO A 357 32.05 -24.72 -6.67
N ASN A 358 32.16 -24.71 -5.34
CA ASN A 358 32.23 -23.55 -4.43
C ASN A 358 30.86 -23.07 -3.95
N GLY A 359 30.39 -23.73 -2.88
CA GLY A 359 29.26 -23.28 -2.09
C GLY A 359 29.53 -21.91 -1.49
N VAL A 360 28.83 -20.90 -2.00
CA VAL A 360 28.44 -19.69 -1.29
C VAL A 360 26.99 -19.44 -1.66
N ALA A 361 26.08 -19.85 -0.77
CA ALA A 361 24.68 -19.45 -0.87
C ALA A 361 24.62 -17.93 -0.66
N GLY A 362 24.14 -17.21 -1.67
CA GLY A 362 23.94 -15.76 -1.61
C GLY A 362 22.98 -15.41 -0.48
N TYR A 363 23.50 -14.72 0.52
CA TYR A 363 22.70 -13.98 1.49
C TYR A 363 21.99 -12.84 0.76
N PHE A 364 20.66 -12.92 0.61
CA PHE A 364 19.84 -11.71 0.46
C PHE A 364 19.85 -11.02 1.81
N GLY A 365 20.77 -10.08 1.99
CA GLY A 365 20.76 -9.17 3.13
C GLY A 365 19.54 -8.27 3.03
N LEU A 366 18.59 -8.44 3.95
CA LEU A 366 17.60 -7.43 4.27
C LEU A 366 18.33 -6.28 4.99
N PRO A 367 18.45 -5.07 4.44
CA PRO A 367 18.87 -3.93 5.23
C PRO A 367 17.71 -3.52 6.14
N ASP A 368 18.03 -3.39 7.43
CA ASP A 368 17.25 -2.73 8.48
C ASP A 368 16.01 -3.44 9.04
N SER A 369 16.29 -4.56 9.73
CA SER A 369 15.32 -5.28 10.57
C SER A 369 15.36 -4.93 12.07
N VAL A 370 16.16 -3.94 12.52
CA VAL A 370 16.31 -3.70 13.97
C VAL A 370 15.06 -3.09 14.61
N ALA A 371 14.40 -2.12 13.96
CA ALA A 371 13.16 -1.55 14.46
C ALA A 371 12.00 -2.56 14.46
N MET A 372 11.95 -3.43 13.45
CA MET A 372 10.95 -4.50 13.35
C MET A 372 11.17 -5.59 14.41
N TRP A 373 12.42 -5.98 14.68
CA TRP A 373 12.71 -6.96 15.73
C TRP A 373 12.55 -6.38 17.14
N ASP A 374 12.79 -5.09 17.35
CA ASP A 374 12.47 -4.42 18.62
C ASP A 374 10.95 -4.37 18.84
N LEU A 375 10.15 -4.10 17.80
CA LEU A 375 8.67 -4.15 17.84
C LEU A 375 8.15 -5.58 18.09
N ILE A 376 8.71 -6.58 17.40
CA ILE A 376 8.36 -8.01 17.53
C ILE A 376 8.73 -8.56 18.91
N ASN A 377 9.82 -8.09 19.51
CA ASN A 377 10.30 -8.58 20.81
C ASN A 377 9.65 -7.88 22.00
N HIS A 378 9.12 -6.66 21.86
CA HIS A 378 8.50 -5.91 22.96
C HIS A 378 7.00 -6.19 23.12
N ASP A 379 6.30 -6.67 22.09
CA ASP A 379 4.86 -6.92 22.16
C ASP A 379 4.47 -8.35 21.75
N ALA A 380 3.94 -9.10 22.71
CA ALA A 380 3.48 -10.47 22.52
C ALA A 380 2.31 -10.57 21.53
N ALA A 381 1.48 -9.54 21.42
CA ALA A 381 0.35 -9.52 20.49
C ALA A 381 0.81 -9.36 19.03
N THR A 382 1.77 -8.46 18.78
CA THR A 382 2.40 -8.27 17.46
C THR A 382 3.07 -9.54 16.96
N LYS A 383 3.70 -10.32 17.86
CA LYS A 383 4.34 -11.60 17.54
C LYS A 383 3.34 -12.67 17.08
N GLU A 384 2.19 -12.80 17.74
CA GLU A 384 1.15 -13.77 17.36
C GLU A 384 0.47 -13.39 16.04
N ILE A 385 0.23 -12.09 15.81
CA ILE A 385 -0.41 -11.58 14.60
C ILE A 385 0.46 -11.82 13.36
N ILE A 386 1.78 -11.55 13.46
CA ILE A 386 2.72 -11.78 12.35
C ILE A 386 2.90 -13.29 12.10
N THR A 387 2.96 -14.10 13.15
CA THR A 387 3.03 -15.57 13.02
C THR A 387 1.77 -16.13 12.34
N ALA A 388 0.59 -15.63 12.72
CA ALA A 388 -0.68 -16.01 12.09
C ALA A 388 -0.79 -15.54 10.63
N TYR A 389 -0.24 -14.37 10.28
CA TYR A 389 -0.17 -13.88 8.90
C TYR A 389 0.71 -14.77 8.02
N ILE A 390 1.89 -15.16 8.52
CA ILE A 390 2.80 -16.10 7.86
C ILE A 390 2.11 -17.44 7.64
N ASP A 391 1.39 -17.95 8.64
CA ASP A 391 0.65 -19.22 8.53
C ASP A 391 -0.59 -19.13 7.63
N HIS A 392 -1.24 -17.97 7.53
CA HIS A 392 -2.34 -17.73 6.59
C HIS A 392 -1.85 -17.75 5.14
N ARG A 393 -0.71 -17.10 4.85
CA ARG A 393 -0.06 -17.11 3.52
C ARG A 393 0.40 -18.51 3.10
N LYS A 394 0.79 -19.39 4.03
CA LYS A 394 1.14 -20.80 3.73
C LYS A 394 -0.03 -21.59 3.13
N ASN A 395 -1.27 -21.23 3.48
CA ASN A 395 -2.45 -22.06 3.24
C ASN A 395 -3.35 -21.62 2.08
N ASN A 396 -3.23 -20.38 1.57
CA ASN A 396 -4.22 -19.80 0.64
C ASN A 396 -3.71 -19.40 -0.77
N CYS A 397 -2.48 -19.69 -1.16
CA CYS A 397 -1.95 -19.26 -2.46
C CYS A 397 -1.87 -20.41 -3.49
N HIS A 398 -2.81 -20.45 -4.44
CA HIS A 398 -2.74 -21.29 -5.65
C HIS A 398 -2.39 -20.47 -6.89
N GLY A 399 -1.24 -20.78 -7.49
CA GLY A 399 -0.96 -20.58 -8.91
C GLY A 399 -0.19 -19.32 -9.34
N ASP A 400 1.15 -19.31 -9.23
CA ASP A 400 2.05 -18.78 -10.28
C ASP A 400 3.52 -19.19 -10.01
N LYS A 401 4.42 -19.15 -10.99
CA LYS A 401 5.84 -19.59 -10.88
C LYS A 401 6.70 -18.64 -10.02
N SER A 402 6.35 -17.35 -9.91
CA SER A 402 6.94 -16.42 -8.93
C SER A 402 6.65 -16.85 -7.48
N ASN A 403 5.49 -17.48 -7.24
CA ASN A 403 5.14 -18.03 -5.93
C ASN A 403 6.00 -19.22 -5.52
N LYS A 404 6.65 -19.94 -6.44
CA LYS A 404 7.57 -21.03 -6.07
C LYS A 404 8.85 -20.52 -5.41
N ALA A 405 9.38 -19.38 -5.85
CA ALA A 405 10.60 -18.80 -5.28
C ALA A 405 10.36 -18.28 -3.85
N VAL A 406 9.26 -17.54 -3.64
CA VAL A 406 8.87 -17.04 -2.32
C VAL A 406 8.53 -18.20 -1.37
N ARG A 407 7.76 -19.19 -1.84
CA ARG A 407 7.39 -20.36 -1.03
C ARG A 407 8.60 -21.24 -0.67
N ASN A 408 9.56 -21.42 -1.58
CA ASN A 408 10.77 -22.22 -1.31
C ASN A 408 11.75 -21.51 -0.37
N ASN A 409 11.90 -20.19 -0.48
CA ASN A 409 12.79 -19.43 0.40
C ASN A 409 12.20 -19.28 1.82
N VAL A 410 10.90 -19.00 1.97
CA VAL A 410 10.29 -18.88 3.31
C VAL A 410 10.28 -20.24 4.04
N VAL A 411 10.06 -21.35 3.32
CA VAL A 411 10.09 -22.70 3.89
C VAL A 411 11.51 -23.15 4.23
N SER A 412 12.54 -22.79 3.45
CA SER A 412 13.92 -23.17 3.79
C SER A 412 14.43 -22.42 5.03
N TRP A 413 14.12 -21.13 5.16
CA TRP A 413 14.53 -20.31 6.31
C TRP A 413 13.85 -20.74 7.62
N SER A 414 12.60 -21.18 7.59
CA SER A 414 11.89 -21.62 8.79
C SER A 414 12.38 -22.98 9.34
N HIS A 415 13.25 -23.66 8.61
CA HIS A 415 13.81 -24.96 8.99
C HIS A 415 15.33 -24.93 9.21
N ASP A 416 15.98 -23.75 9.10
CA ASP A 416 17.42 -23.61 9.38
C ASP A 416 17.65 -23.25 10.87
N PRO A 417 18.19 -24.18 11.69
CA PRO A 417 18.47 -23.93 13.10
C PRO A 417 19.59 -22.89 13.32
N ASN A 418 20.34 -22.50 12.29
CA ASN A 418 21.42 -21.52 12.36
C ASN A 418 20.99 -20.10 11.96
N ALA A 419 19.75 -19.91 11.48
CA ALA A 419 19.25 -18.59 11.11
C ALA A 419 19.20 -17.63 12.32
N LEU A 420 18.73 -18.12 13.48
CA LEU A 420 18.56 -17.31 14.68
C LEU A 420 19.91 -16.90 15.34
N PRO A 421 20.92 -17.78 15.45
CA PRO A 421 22.26 -17.41 15.95
C PRO A 421 23.04 -16.46 15.01
N ALA A 422 22.94 -16.63 13.69
CA ALA A 422 23.60 -15.75 12.73
C ALA A 422 23.07 -14.31 12.79
N MET A 423 21.76 -14.14 12.99
CA MET A 423 21.12 -12.84 13.19
C MET A 423 21.56 -12.16 14.51
N ARG A 424 21.86 -12.92 15.57
CA ARG A 424 22.40 -12.38 16.84
C ARG A 424 23.85 -11.89 16.72
N GLN A 425 24.69 -12.57 15.94
CA GLN A 425 26.06 -12.11 15.70
C GLN A 425 26.12 -10.82 14.88
N ALA A 426 25.21 -10.64 13.90
CA ALA A 426 25.12 -9.40 13.11
C ALA A 426 24.75 -8.17 13.97
N GLY A 427 23.96 -8.35 15.04
CA GLY A 427 23.61 -7.29 16.00
C GLY A 427 24.77 -6.85 16.92
N GLY A 428 25.79 -7.70 17.12
CA GLY A 428 26.92 -7.44 18.03
C GLY A 428 28.00 -6.49 17.50
N LEU A 429 27.92 -6.06 16.22
CA LEU A 429 28.90 -5.15 15.61
C LEU A 429 28.57 -3.65 15.82
N ARG A 430 27.40 -3.33 16.42
CA ARG A 430 26.92 -1.94 16.60
C ARG A 430 27.55 -1.17 17.77
N ASP A 431 28.22 -1.82 18.71
CA ASP A 431 28.87 -1.14 19.86
C ASP A 431 30.09 -0.28 19.45
N SER A 432 30.54 -0.37 18.19
CA SER A 432 31.64 0.44 17.67
C SER A 432 31.21 1.78 17.07
N TYR A 433 29.92 1.96 16.72
CA TYR A 433 29.45 3.14 15.98
C TYR A 433 28.90 4.28 16.87
N TYR A 434 28.60 4.01 18.14
CA TYR A 434 28.11 5.01 19.10
C TYR A 434 29.24 5.73 19.89
N LYS A 435 30.52 5.51 19.55
CA LYS A 435 31.65 6.12 20.28
C LYS A 435 32.19 7.44 19.71
N THR A 436 31.56 8.01 18.67
CA THR A 436 32.03 9.28 18.11
C THR A 436 30.85 10.16 17.70
N LEU A 437 30.29 10.90 18.66
CA LEU A 437 29.70 12.23 18.48
C LEU A 437 29.43 12.83 19.88
N PRO A 438 30.18 13.87 20.32
CA PRO A 438 29.95 14.54 21.58
C PRO A 438 28.86 15.61 21.47
N THR A 439 28.24 15.94 22.61
CA THR A 439 27.30 17.06 22.86
C THR A 439 25.86 16.93 22.35
N LEU A 440 25.06 16.07 22.99
CA LEU A 440 23.65 16.38 23.29
C LEU A 440 23.11 15.50 24.42
N HIS A 441 23.68 15.59 25.61
CA HIS A 441 23.19 14.84 26.78
C HIS A 441 23.24 15.70 28.04
N HIS A 442 22.41 16.76 28.08
CA HIS A 442 22.15 17.48 29.31
C HIS A 442 20.77 18.17 29.34
N THR A 443 19.66 17.45 29.12
CA THR A 443 18.33 17.96 29.56
C THR A 443 17.24 16.91 29.79
N ILE A 444 17.53 15.61 29.87
CA ILE A 444 16.47 14.60 30.11
C ILE A 444 16.97 13.55 31.09
N THR A 445 17.30 13.95 32.32
CA THR A 445 17.49 13.00 33.43
C THR A 445 17.30 13.65 34.81
N GLU A 446 16.21 14.41 35.02
CA GLU A 446 15.91 14.89 36.39
C GLU A 446 14.44 14.82 36.85
N ASN A 447 13.47 14.28 36.11
CA ASN A 447 12.06 14.28 36.58
C ASN A 447 11.31 12.94 36.46
N LEU A 448 11.92 11.81 36.83
CA LEU A 448 11.21 10.54 37.01
C LEU A 448 11.43 9.87 38.38
N HIS A 449 11.51 10.70 39.43
CA HIS A 449 11.25 10.25 40.80
C HIS A 449 10.29 11.22 41.50
N THR A 450 9.02 11.18 41.11
CA THR A 450 7.81 11.33 41.95
C THR A 450 6.60 11.45 41.03
N LEU A 451 5.85 10.34 40.88
CA LEU A 451 4.38 10.23 40.93
C LEU A 451 3.96 8.81 40.58
#